data_AF-A0A842KXJ3-F1
#
_entry.id   AF-A0A842KXJ3-F1
#
_cell.length_a   1.000
_cell.length_b   1.000
_cell.length_c   1.000
_cell.angle_alpha   90.00
_cell.angle_beta   90.00
_cell.angle_gamma   90.00
#
_symmetry.space_group_name_H-M   'P 1'
#
loop_
_entity.id
_entity.type
_entity.pdbx_description
1 polymer ?
#
loop_
_entity_poly.entity_id
_entity_poly.type
_entity_poly.pdbx_seq_one_letter_code
_entity_poly.pdbx_strand_id
1 'polypeptide(L)'
;MRENENGLSGDKLGSALKLKPELVPSPLWGKSLANLAERSVKWYIIWKNTRARELKRSGGRCEYCGTTIGLTVHEVWDYDDEKHVQKLIGFKVSCRACSLVNHFGFASVKELADVALEHFMQVNSLNREEALKIISKAFDVWQKRSSYNKWSQDFSWLAKNAQTYGINPSDIEGIERDLQNMNSPYCEYPEQENELLNLPLVGYRRAEVLKKAGIKTADDLLSYSLQDLINSQRINSPEILPPSQLELIYHYAEAFKKGVPVIIDKNIPALRREDIVYFDLEYDPAKPFIFILGVMDKNGNLTQWFIEDENREKEALKQFANEFKDLVYITYAGRSADLPTLIKCFKKHELPEARNFYIIDLFYDIIEPRRPREQKIFLPLKIRTEKEVAGYLGFVEDPEVKIRNGMEALLRFGEYLKTTDPVRKNYLKKQLLLYNREDLRRTRHIFEALQKILNVE
;
A
#
# COMPACT_ATOMS: atom_id res chain seq x y z
N MET A 1 47.33 -28.25 -13.59
CA MET A 1 45.87 -28.49 -13.69
C MET A 1 45.21 -27.55 -12.71
N ARG A 2 44.78 -26.38 -13.19
CA ARG A 2 44.01 -25.38 -12.45
C ARG A 2 42.73 -25.19 -13.24
N GLU A 3 41.61 -25.29 -12.54
CA GLU A 3 40.26 -25.29 -13.06
C GLU A 3 39.82 -23.90 -13.52
N ASN A 4 38.90 -23.93 -14.48
CA ASN A 4 38.33 -22.81 -15.20
C ASN A 4 37.37 -22.00 -14.33
N GLU A 5 37.76 -20.80 -13.93
CA GLU A 5 36.84 -19.69 -13.67
C GLU A 5 36.66 -18.90 -14.97
N ASN A 6 35.58 -19.17 -15.71
CA ASN A 6 35.16 -18.32 -16.81
C ASN A 6 33.64 -18.40 -16.96
N GLY A 7 32.95 -17.34 -16.53
CA GLY A 7 31.51 -17.26 -16.63
C GLY A 7 30.85 -16.01 -16.06
N LEU A 8 31.53 -14.85 -16.06
CA LEU A 8 30.88 -13.55 -15.83
C LEU A 8 31.26 -12.63 -16.98
N SER A 9 30.44 -12.62 -18.03
CA SER A 9 30.55 -11.64 -19.11
C SER A 9 30.15 -10.26 -18.58
N GLY A 10 31.17 -9.44 -18.33
CA GLY A 10 31.08 -8.05 -17.90
C GLY A 10 30.54 -7.05 -18.93
N ASP A 11 29.69 -7.46 -19.87
CA ASP A 11 29.30 -6.66 -21.04
C ASP A 11 27.89 -6.05 -21.00
N LYS A 12 27.16 -6.10 -19.87
CA LYS A 12 25.80 -5.52 -19.75
C LYS A 12 25.61 -4.43 -18.69
N LEU A 13 26.69 -3.88 -18.10
CA LEU A 13 26.59 -2.66 -17.26
C LEU A 13 26.75 -1.35 -18.05
N GLY A 14 26.84 -1.40 -19.39
CA GLY A 14 27.10 -0.24 -20.25
C GLY A 14 25.88 0.55 -20.77
N SER A 15 24.65 0.04 -20.63
CA SER A 15 23.44 0.77 -21.02
C SER A 15 22.82 1.48 -19.82
N ALA A 16 22.61 2.79 -19.91
CA ALA A 16 21.91 3.54 -18.86
C ALA A 16 20.52 2.92 -18.57
N LEU A 17 20.25 2.60 -17.29
CA LEU A 17 18.95 2.07 -16.86
C LEU A 17 17.83 3.03 -17.28
N LYS A 18 16.78 2.48 -17.90
CA LYS A 18 15.59 3.23 -18.33
C LYS A 18 14.77 3.71 -17.15
N LEU A 19 14.56 2.84 -16.17
CA LEU A 19 13.80 3.09 -14.93
C LEU A 19 14.73 2.87 -13.74
N LYS A 20 14.62 3.66 -12.67
CA LYS A 20 15.47 3.54 -11.47
C LYS A 20 14.64 3.77 -10.20
N PRO A 21 14.95 3.09 -9.09
CA PRO A 21 14.48 3.49 -7.77
C PRO A 21 15.04 4.87 -7.41
N GLU A 22 14.15 5.81 -7.08
CA GLU A 22 14.44 7.20 -6.75
C GLU A 22 13.76 7.53 -5.41
N LEU A 23 14.36 6.98 -4.35
CA LEU A 23 13.88 7.17 -2.99
C LEU A 23 14.08 8.61 -2.55
N VAL A 24 12.99 9.25 -2.12
CA VAL A 24 13.02 10.61 -1.57
C VAL A 24 13.58 10.56 -0.15
N PRO A 25 14.53 11.43 0.25
CA PRO A 25 15.01 11.52 1.62
C PRO A 25 13.87 11.78 2.62
N SER A 26 13.91 11.18 3.81
CA SER A 26 12.80 11.27 4.76
C SER A 26 12.38 12.70 5.19
N PRO A 27 13.28 13.71 5.31
CA PRO A 27 12.88 15.09 5.63
C PRO A 27 12.08 15.78 4.52
N LEU A 28 12.12 15.23 3.30
CA LEU A 28 11.44 15.74 2.10
C LEU A 28 10.17 14.94 1.75
N TRP A 29 9.83 13.91 2.53
CA TRP A 29 8.63 13.13 2.27
C TRP A 29 7.37 13.98 2.25
N GLY A 30 6.55 13.75 1.21
CA GLY A 30 5.31 14.48 0.94
C GLY A 30 5.45 15.98 0.68
N LYS A 31 6.66 16.51 0.52
CA LYS A 31 6.92 17.88 0.08
C LYS A 31 7.00 17.93 -1.45
N SER A 32 5.86 17.78 -2.11
CA SER A 32 5.72 17.77 -3.58
C SER A 32 4.68 18.78 -4.06
N LEU A 33 4.81 19.28 -5.29
CA LEU A 33 3.80 20.09 -5.98
C LEU A 33 2.47 19.34 -6.12
N ALA A 34 2.51 18.02 -6.30
CA ALA A 34 1.31 17.19 -6.29
C ALA A 34 0.57 17.29 -4.94
N ASN A 35 1.27 17.23 -3.82
CA ASN A 35 0.67 17.38 -2.49
C ASN A 35 0.27 18.84 -2.19
N LEU A 36 1.02 19.81 -2.70
CA LEU A 36 0.65 21.23 -2.65
C LEU A 36 -0.68 21.48 -3.37
N ALA A 37 -0.89 20.83 -4.50
CA ALA A 37 -2.14 20.87 -5.26
C ALA A 37 -3.33 20.24 -4.51
N GLU A 38 -3.11 19.33 -3.55
CA GLU A 38 -4.18 18.81 -2.70
C GLU A 38 -4.61 19.80 -1.60
N ARG A 39 -3.75 20.76 -1.27
CA ARG A 39 -3.94 21.73 -0.17
C ARG A 39 -4.29 23.13 -0.65
N SER A 40 -4.13 23.42 -1.95
CA SER A 40 -4.35 24.75 -2.51
C SER A 40 -5.14 24.65 -3.82
N VAL A 41 -6.27 25.36 -3.88
CA VAL A 41 -7.12 25.45 -5.09
C VAL A 41 -6.33 26.03 -6.27
N LYS A 42 -5.49 27.04 -6.01
CA LYS A 42 -4.61 27.63 -7.01
C LYS A 42 -3.67 26.57 -7.60
N TRP A 43 -2.98 25.84 -6.74
CA TRP A 43 -2.06 24.79 -7.15
C TRP A 43 -2.76 23.58 -7.78
N TYR A 44 -3.99 23.28 -7.39
CA TYR A 44 -4.81 22.27 -8.07
C TYR A 44 -4.99 22.59 -9.56
N ILE A 45 -5.35 23.83 -9.89
CA ILE A 45 -5.55 24.25 -11.27
C ILE A 45 -4.22 24.21 -12.04
N ILE A 46 -3.15 24.74 -11.45
CA ILE A 46 -1.80 24.70 -12.03
C ILE A 46 -1.38 23.25 -12.30
N TRP A 47 -1.45 22.39 -11.29
CA TRP A 47 -1.04 21.00 -11.39
C TRP A 47 -1.89 20.21 -12.37
N LYS A 48 -3.21 20.46 -12.43
CA LYS A 48 -4.11 19.87 -13.44
C LYS A 48 -3.66 20.23 -14.86
N ASN A 49 -3.32 21.49 -15.09
CA ASN A 49 -2.83 21.97 -16.39
C ASN A 49 -1.45 21.40 -16.73
N THR A 50 -0.53 21.37 -15.76
CA THR A 50 0.78 20.71 -15.89
C THR A 50 0.61 19.24 -16.28
N ARG A 51 -0.26 18.50 -15.58
CA ARG A 51 -0.55 17.10 -15.90
C ARG A 51 -1.09 16.92 -17.31
N ALA A 52 -2.08 17.73 -17.71
CA ALA A 52 -2.67 17.66 -19.04
C ALA A 52 -1.63 17.94 -20.13
N ARG A 53 -0.76 18.93 -19.90
CA ARG A 53 0.36 19.27 -20.80
C ARG A 53 1.35 18.12 -20.92
N GLU A 54 1.82 17.57 -19.80
CA GLU A 54 2.83 16.51 -19.81
C GLU A 54 2.30 15.21 -20.42
N LEU A 55 1.04 14.86 -20.15
CA LEU A 55 0.37 13.74 -20.82
C LEU A 55 0.30 13.95 -22.34
N LYS A 56 0.03 15.17 -22.80
CA LYS A 56 0.06 15.49 -24.23
C LYS A 56 1.48 15.42 -24.79
N ARG A 57 2.49 15.96 -24.08
CA ARG A 57 3.90 15.93 -24.48
C ARG A 57 4.43 14.50 -24.65
N SER A 58 4.06 13.59 -23.75
CA SER A 58 4.49 12.19 -23.83
C SER A 58 3.69 11.35 -24.84
N GLY A 59 2.73 11.96 -25.55
CA GLY A 59 1.83 11.24 -26.44
C GLY A 59 0.90 10.26 -25.71
N GLY A 60 0.58 10.53 -24.44
CA GLY A 60 -0.26 9.68 -23.60
C GLY A 60 0.40 8.35 -23.27
N ARG A 61 1.73 8.33 -23.08
CA ARG A 61 2.50 7.13 -22.76
C ARG A 61 3.43 7.35 -21.57
N CYS A 62 3.68 6.28 -20.83
CA CYS A 62 4.70 6.24 -19.79
C CYS A 62 6.08 6.41 -20.42
N GLU A 63 6.87 7.36 -19.92
CA GLU A 63 8.20 7.68 -20.46
C GLU A 63 9.30 6.69 -20.01
N TYR A 64 8.94 5.69 -19.22
CA TYR A 64 9.83 4.60 -18.80
C TYR A 64 9.55 3.31 -19.58
N CYS A 65 8.29 2.86 -19.60
CA CYS A 65 7.90 1.57 -20.18
C CYS A 65 6.98 1.64 -21.39
N GLY A 66 6.48 2.83 -21.76
CA GLY A 66 5.65 3.03 -22.96
C GLY A 66 4.16 2.66 -22.82
N THR A 67 3.72 2.12 -21.68
CA THR A 67 2.28 1.80 -21.46
C THR A 67 1.41 3.06 -21.51
N THR A 68 0.13 2.89 -21.83
CA THR A 68 -0.89 3.96 -21.88
C THR A 68 -1.83 3.93 -20.68
N ILE A 69 -1.71 2.94 -19.79
CA ILE A 69 -2.64 2.69 -18.68
C ILE A 69 -2.08 3.24 -17.37
N GLY A 70 -2.95 3.83 -16.55
CA GLY A 70 -2.63 4.23 -15.17
C GLY A 70 -1.58 5.33 -15.10
N LEU A 71 -1.62 6.28 -16.05
CA LEU A 71 -0.63 7.34 -16.17
C LEU A 71 -0.80 8.42 -15.11
N THR A 72 0.33 8.82 -14.56
CA THR A 72 0.50 9.89 -13.58
C THR A 72 1.65 10.78 -14.03
N VAL A 73 1.75 11.98 -13.45
CA VAL A 73 2.89 12.87 -13.67
C VAL A 73 3.52 13.12 -12.32
N HIS A 74 4.83 12.98 -12.26
CA HIS A 74 5.62 13.27 -11.07
C HIS A 74 6.73 14.26 -11.38
N GLU A 75 7.21 14.89 -10.34
CA GLU A 75 8.43 15.69 -10.35
C GLU A 75 9.66 14.82 -10.55
N VAL A 76 10.63 15.32 -11.32
CA VAL A 76 11.97 14.73 -11.45
C VAL A 76 12.94 15.62 -10.70
N TRP A 77 13.70 15.00 -9.79
CA TRP A 77 14.58 15.71 -8.86
C TRP A 77 16.04 15.35 -9.11
N ASP A 78 16.90 16.36 -9.03
CA ASP A 78 18.34 16.21 -8.84
C ASP A 78 18.72 16.52 -7.39
N TYR A 79 19.78 15.92 -6.88
CA TYR A 79 20.17 16.03 -5.46
C TYR A 79 21.61 16.51 -5.35
N ASP A 80 21.78 17.68 -4.74
CA ASP A 80 23.07 18.22 -4.34
C ASP A 80 23.37 17.74 -2.91
N ASP A 81 24.06 16.60 -2.79
CA ASP A 81 24.31 15.93 -1.51
C ASP A 81 25.28 16.69 -0.60
N GLU A 82 26.07 17.63 -1.13
CA GLU A 82 26.97 18.49 -0.34
C GLU A 82 26.23 19.68 0.27
N LYS A 83 25.35 20.31 -0.51
CA LYS A 83 24.56 21.48 -0.07
C LYS A 83 23.20 21.09 0.52
N HIS A 84 22.83 19.81 0.43
CA HIS A 84 21.53 19.26 0.80
C HIS A 84 20.38 19.99 0.09
N VAL A 85 20.48 20.14 -1.23
CA VAL A 85 19.45 20.79 -2.07
C VAL A 85 18.80 19.76 -2.99
N GLN A 86 17.48 19.65 -2.95
CA GLN A 86 16.69 18.90 -3.92
C GLN A 86 16.21 19.86 -5.03
N LYS A 87 16.74 19.72 -6.24
CA LYS A 87 16.48 20.63 -7.37
C LYS A 87 15.43 20.02 -8.29
N LEU A 88 14.33 20.72 -8.53
CA LEU A 88 13.36 20.30 -9.55
C LEU A 88 14.02 20.48 -10.91
N ILE A 89 14.05 19.44 -11.74
CA ILE A 89 14.65 19.48 -13.08
C ILE A 89 13.67 19.13 -14.20
N GLY A 90 12.44 18.75 -13.85
CA GLY A 90 11.45 18.36 -14.84
C GLY A 90 10.19 17.74 -14.26
N PHE A 91 9.28 17.42 -15.16
CA PHE A 91 8.18 16.51 -14.91
C PHE A 91 8.30 15.32 -15.84
N LYS A 92 7.79 14.18 -15.40
CA LYS A 92 7.80 12.95 -16.18
C LYS A 92 6.50 12.19 -16.03
N VAL A 93 5.99 11.67 -17.15
CA VAL A 93 4.80 10.82 -17.19
C VAL A 93 5.21 9.39 -16.85
N SER A 94 4.63 8.86 -15.78
CA SER A 94 4.91 7.54 -15.25
C SER A 94 3.62 6.76 -15.04
N CYS A 95 3.59 5.49 -15.41
CA CYS A 95 2.47 4.61 -15.04
C CYS A 95 2.57 4.20 -13.56
N ARG A 96 1.46 3.71 -13.00
CA ARG A 96 1.42 3.22 -11.61
C ARG A 96 2.56 2.24 -11.27
N ALA A 97 2.86 1.30 -12.16
CA ALA A 97 3.92 0.31 -11.93
C ALA A 97 5.32 0.96 -11.92
N CYS A 98 5.64 1.82 -12.89
CA CYS A 98 6.90 2.57 -12.90
C CYS A 98 7.04 3.49 -11.68
N SER A 99 5.95 4.16 -11.28
CA SER A 99 5.92 5.02 -10.10
C SER A 99 6.21 4.25 -8.81
N LEU A 100 5.70 3.01 -8.66
CA LEU A 100 6.06 2.15 -7.54
C LEU A 100 7.55 1.80 -7.52
N VAL A 101 8.19 1.64 -8.69
CA VAL A 101 9.65 1.44 -8.77
C VAL A 101 10.40 2.68 -8.32
N ASN A 102 10.02 3.86 -8.84
CA ASN A 102 10.65 5.11 -8.42
C ASN A 102 10.51 5.28 -6.89
N HIS A 103 9.33 5.02 -6.33
CA HIS A 103 9.05 5.11 -4.91
C HIS A 103 9.10 3.74 -4.21
N PHE A 104 10.19 3.00 -4.40
CA PHE A 104 10.30 1.61 -3.93
C PHE A 104 10.05 1.46 -2.42
N GLY A 105 10.46 2.43 -1.60
CA GLY A 105 10.20 2.43 -0.14
C GLY A 105 8.72 2.57 0.20
N PHE A 106 7.96 3.36 -0.55
CA PHE A 106 6.50 3.41 -0.43
C PHE A 106 5.88 2.09 -0.86
N ALA A 107 6.39 1.49 -1.95
CA ALA A 107 5.93 0.18 -2.41
C ALA A 107 6.15 -0.88 -1.31
N SER A 108 7.29 -0.87 -0.60
CA SER A 108 7.54 -1.76 0.54
C SER A 108 6.55 -1.56 1.69
N VAL A 109 6.29 -0.31 2.08
CA VAL A 109 5.32 0.00 3.16
C VAL A 109 3.89 -0.39 2.79
N LYS A 110 3.56 -0.46 1.49
CA LYS A 110 2.24 -0.84 0.99
C LYS A 110 2.15 -2.28 0.51
N GLU A 111 3.16 -3.11 0.78
CA GLU A 111 3.18 -4.53 0.37
C GLU A 111 3.04 -4.68 -1.17
N LEU A 112 3.60 -3.72 -1.91
CA LEU A 112 3.65 -3.64 -3.37
C LEU A 112 5.09 -3.65 -3.91
N ALA A 113 6.09 -3.95 -3.08
CA ALA A 113 7.52 -3.92 -3.44
C ALA A 113 7.84 -4.80 -4.66
N ASP A 114 7.00 -5.79 -4.91
CA ASP A 114 7.36 -6.90 -5.78
C ASP A 114 6.74 -6.78 -7.14
N VAL A 115 5.52 -6.23 -7.16
CA VAL A 115 4.96 -5.57 -8.35
C VAL A 115 5.97 -4.53 -8.86
N ALA A 116 6.62 -3.77 -7.96
CA ALA A 116 7.66 -2.84 -8.34
C ALA A 116 8.92 -3.57 -8.87
N LEU A 117 9.43 -4.56 -8.14
CA LEU A 117 10.64 -5.31 -8.52
C LEU A 117 10.51 -6.04 -9.86
N GLU A 118 9.42 -6.75 -10.08
CA GLU A 118 9.13 -7.44 -11.34
C GLU A 118 9.08 -6.44 -12.50
N HIS A 119 8.39 -5.31 -12.30
CA HIS A 119 8.31 -4.27 -13.31
C HIS A 119 9.68 -3.61 -13.57
N PHE A 120 10.48 -3.39 -12.53
CA PHE A 120 11.83 -2.84 -12.64
C PHE A 120 12.76 -3.77 -13.44
N MET A 121 12.69 -5.08 -13.19
CA MET A 121 13.40 -6.10 -13.96
C MET A 121 12.97 -6.10 -15.42
N GLN A 122 11.66 -6.10 -15.68
CA GLN A 122 11.10 -6.13 -17.03
C GLN A 122 11.51 -4.90 -17.86
N VAL A 123 11.40 -3.69 -17.30
CA VAL A 123 11.68 -2.45 -18.03
C VAL A 123 13.15 -2.29 -18.38
N ASN A 124 14.05 -2.79 -17.52
CA ASN A 124 15.50 -2.67 -17.69
C ASN A 124 16.17 -3.94 -18.22
N SER A 125 15.42 -5.01 -18.47
CA SER A 125 15.96 -6.33 -18.84
C SER A 125 17.01 -6.84 -17.85
N LEU A 126 16.78 -6.63 -16.55
CA LEU A 126 17.69 -7.05 -15.47
C LEU A 126 17.30 -8.42 -14.95
N ASN A 127 18.30 -9.20 -14.53
CA ASN A 127 18.02 -10.34 -13.67
C ASN A 127 17.73 -9.87 -12.23
N ARG A 128 17.18 -10.77 -11.41
CA ARG A 128 16.74 -10.45 -10.05
C ARG A 128 17.88 -10.01 -9.14
N GLU A 129 19.05 -10.64 -9.24
CA GLU A 129 20.21 -10.31 -8.41
C GLU A 129 20.71 -8.90 -8.73
N GLU A 130 20.82 -8.55 -10.01
CA GLU A 130 21.17 -7.20 -10.47
C GLU A 130 20.16 -6.16 -9.97
N ALA A 131 18.86 -6.46 -10.12
CA ALA A 131 17.80 -5.56 -9.68
C ALA A 131 17.82 -5.32 -8.17
N LEU A 132 17.95 -6.38 -7.36
CA LEU A 132 18.08 -6.27 -5.90
C LEU A 132 19.34 -5.51 -5.49
N LYS A 133 20.46 -5.72 -6.17
CA LYS A 133 21.70 -4.97 -5.93
C LYS A 133 21.52 -3.47 -6.20
N ILE A 134 20.79 -3.09 -7.25
CA ILE A 134 20.49 -1.69 -7.55
C ILE A 134 19.53 -1.09 -6.53
N ILE A 135 18.48 -1.81 -6.14
CA ILE A 135 17.52 -1.37 -5.12
C ILE A 135 18.23 -1.20 -3.77
N SER A 136 19.07 -2.15 -3.36
CA SER A 136 19.88 -2.04 -2.14
C SER A 136 20.73 -0.78 -2.14
N LYS A 137 21.45 -0.51 -3.24
CA LYS A 137 22.23 0.73 -3.39
C LYS A 137 21.37 1.99 -3.30
N ALA A 138 20.15 1.97 -3.86
CA ALA A 138 19.22 3.09 -3.73
C ALA A 138 18.82 3.32 -2.27
N PHE A 139 18.58 2.25 -1.50
CA PHE A 139 18.33 2.33 -0.06
C PHE A 139 19.54 2.84 0.73
N ASP A 140 20.76 2.45 0.37
CA ASP A 140 21.98 2.98 1.01
C ASP A 140 22.11 4.50 0.79
N VAL A 141 21.87 4.97 -0.44
CA VAL A 141 21.83 6.40 -0.77
C VAL A 141 20.72 7.10 -0.01
N TRP A 142 19.53 6.52 0.04
CA TRP A 142 18.41 7.06 0.80
C TRP A 142 18.72 7.19 2.29
N GLN A 143 19.35 6.18 2.90
CA GLN A 143 19.73 6.19 4.31
C GLN A 143 20.73 7.31 4.58
N LYS A 144 21.75 7.46 3.72
CA LYS A 144 22.71 8.56 3.81
C LYS A 144 22.04 9.93 3.69
N ARG A 145 21.13 10.11 2.72
CA ARG A 145 20.44 11.40 2.54
C ARG A 145 19.47 11.71 3.68
N SER A 146 18.88 10.67 4.27
CA SER A 146 17.91 10.78 5.35
C SER A 146 18.55 10.99 6.73
N SER A 147 19.88 10.84 6.86
CA SER A 147 20.59 11.17 8.11
C SER A 147 20.77 12.68 8.31
N TYR A 148 20.54 13.48 7.27
CA TYR A 148 20.57 14.94 7.35
C TYR A 148 19.19 15.50 7.71
N ASN A 149 19.12 16.35 8.71
CA ASN A 149 17.85 16.88 9.22
C ASN A 149 17.27 18.03 8.38
N LYS A 150 18.06 18.65 7.49
CA LYS A 150 17.65 19.83 6.71
C LYS A 150 17.97 19.64 5.24
N TRP A 151 16.97 19.88 4.41
CA TRP A 151 17.07 19.94 2.96
C TRP A 151 16.30 21.17 2.46
N SER A 152 16.85 21.87 1.47
CA SER A 152 16.13 22.91 0.71
C SER A 152 15.61 22.35 -0.61
N GLN A 153 14.61 23.00 -1.19
CA GLN A 153 14.05 22.64 -2.49
C GLN A 153 14.16 23.81 -3.48
N ASP A 154 14.84 23.57 -4.59
CA ASP A 154 15.09 24.58 -5.63
C ASP A 154 14.12 24.40 -6.80
N PHE A 155 13.32 25.45 -7.06
CA PHE A 155 12.33 25.52 -8.14
C PHE A 155 12.78 26.42 -9.30
N SER A 156 14.05 26.79 -9.39
CA SER A 156 14.60 27.67 -10.43
C SER A 156 14.33 27.14 -11.85
N TRP A 157 14.32 25.81 -12.04
CA TRP A 157 13.93 25.22 -13.32
C TRP A 157 12.47 25.54 -13.67
N LEU A 158 11.56 25.43 -12.70
CA LEU A 158 10.15 25.75 -12.91
C LEU A 158 9.97 27.24 -13.18
N ALA A 159 10.71 28.10 -12.47
CA ALA A 159 10.72 29.54 -12.70
C ALA A 159 11.12 29.90 -14.14
N LYS A 160 12.19 29.29 -14.65
CA LYS A 160 12.63 29.45 -16.04
C LYS A 160 11.60 28.95 -17.06
N ASN A 161 10.78 27.97 -16.67
CA ASN A 161 9.76 27.36 -17.53
C ASN A 161 8.33 27.82 -17.19
N ALA A 162 8.16 28.87 -16.39
CA ALA A 162 6.85 29.25 -15.84
C ALA A 162 5.82 29.53 -16.94
N GLN A 163 6.21 30.27 -17.99
CA GLN A 163 5.37 30.56 -19.15
C GLN A 163 4.89 29.30 -19.85
N THR A 164 5.75 28.29 -19.98
CA THR A 164 5.45 26.98 -20.60
C THR A 164 4.31 26.27 -19.86
N TYR A 165 4.25 26.40 -18.53
CA TYR A 165 3.22 25.79 -17.69
C TYR A 165 2.06 26.73 -17.34
N GLY A 166 2.06 27.97 -17.86
CA GLY A 166 1.05 28.97 -17.53
C GLY A 166 1.04 29.36 -16.05
N ILE A 167 2.21 29.33 -15.41
CA ILE A 167 2.41 29.69 -14.00
C ILE A 167 2.95 31.11 -13.93
N ASN A 168 2.40 31.96 -13.05
CA ASN A 168 2.99 33.27 -12.83
C ASN A 168 4.29 33.10 -12.02
N PRO A 169 5.39 33.79 -12.35
CA PRO A 169 6.64 33.70 -11.58
C PRO A 169 6.45 33.98 -10.08
N SER A 170 5.56 34.91 -9.71
CA SER A 170 5.22 35.21 -8.31
C SER A 170 4.57 34.03 -7.56
N ASP A 171 3.92 33.10 -8.28
CA ASP A 171 3.37 31.88 -7.67
C ASP A 171 4.48 30.91 -7.27
N ILE A 172 5.67 31.01 -7.89
CA ILE A 172 6.81 30.11 -7.69
C ILE A 172 7.64 30.53 -6.47
N GLU A 173 7.76 31.83 -6.22
CA GLU A 173 8.55 32.40 -5.11
C GLU A 173 8.10 31.92 -3.72
N GLY A 174 6.86 31.42 -3.59
CA GLY A 174 6.33 30.87 -2.34
C GLY A 174 6.41 29.35 -2.18
N ILE A 175 6.74 28.59 -3.24
CA ILE A 175 6.60 27.14 -3.24
C ILE A 175 7.43 26.49 -2.14
N GLU A 176 8.73 26.81 -2.08
CA GLU A 176 9.61 26.16 -1.12
C GLU A 176 9.12 26.40 0.30
N ARG A 177 8.77 27.65 0.64
CA ARG A 177 8.21 27.98 1.95
C ARG A 177 6.93 27.18 2.22
N ASP A 178 6.02 27.12 1.26
CA ASP A 178 4.75 26.41 1.41
C ASP A 178 4.97 24.89 1.60
N LEU A 179 5.93 24.30 0.88
CA LEU A 179 6.32 22.89 1.01
C LEU A 179 7.08 22.59 2.31
N GLN A 180 7.96 23.48 2.76
CA GLN A 180 8.68 23.31 4.03
C GLN A 180 7.74 23.37 5.24
N ASN A 181 6.64 24.11 5.10
CA ASN A 181 5.55 24.15 6.08
C ASN A 181 4.63 22.90 6.02
N MET A 182 4.82 22.01 5.05
CA MET A 182 4.12 20.71 5.05
C MET A 182 4.89 19.73 5.94
N ASN A 183 4.19 19.10 6.89
CA ASN A 183 4.80 18.00 7.63
C ASN A 183 4.97 16.77 6.72
N SER A 184 5.95 15.92 7.02
CA SER A 184 6.07 14.65 6.31
C SER A 184 4.78 13.83 6.48
N PRO A 185 4.27 13.12 5.45
CA PRO A 185 3.13 12.22 5.57
C PRO A 185 3.40 11.04 6.52
N TYR A 186 4.66 10.87 6.96
CA TYR A 186 5.11 9.92 7.97
C TYR A 186 5.64 10.58 9.25
N CYS A 187 5.69 11.92 9.31
CA CYS A 187 5.78 12.60 10.59
C CYS A 187 4.35 12.75 11.09
N GLU A 188 4.13 12.39 12.36
CA GLU A 188 2.98 12.84 13.13
C GLU A 188 2.78 14.33 12.86
N TYR A 189 1.76 14.65 12.06
CA TYR A 189 1.24 16.00 12.01
C TYR A 189 0.77 16.30 13.43
N PRO A 190 0.96 17.53 13.94
CA PRO A 190 0.30 17.91 15.18
C PRO A 190 -1.19 17.62 14.96
N GLU A 191 -1.74 16.69 15.74
CA GLU A 191 -3.08 16.12 15.60
C GLU A 191 -4.21 17.16 15.79
N GLN A 192 -3.93 18.46 15.67
CA GLN A 192 -4.64 19.50 16.39
C GLN A 192 -5.25 20.63 15.55
N GLU A 193 -5.10 20.68 14.21
CA GLU A 193 -5.73 21.78 13.45
C GLU A 193 -6.87 21.37 12.50
N ASN A 194 -7.07 20.08 12.22
CA ASN A 194 -8.19 19.66 11.37
C ASN A 194 -8.69 18.24 11.72
N GLU A 195 -9.58 18.18 12.71
CA GLU A 195 -10.23 16.94 13.19
C GLU A 195 -10.82 16.11 12.05
N LEU A 196 -11.33 16.75 10.99
CA LEU A 196 -11.90 16.07 9.83
C LEU A 196 -10.92 15.12 9.13
N LEU A 197 -9.61 15.38 9.19
CA LEU A 197 -8.60 14.49 8.57
C LEU A 197 -8.42 13.16 9.32
N ASN A 198 -8.99 13.04 10.52
CA ASN A 198 -9.05 11.78 11.25
C ASN A 198 -10.23 10.91 10.82
N LEU A 199 -11.20 11.49 10.10
CA LEU A 199 -12.30 10.73 9.55
C LEU A 199 -11.85 9.91 8.34
N PRO A 200 -12.21 8.62 8.29
CA PRO A 200 -12.06 7.83 7.09
C PRO A 200 -12.68 8.48 5.85
N LEU A 201 -12.02 8.29 4.71
CA LEU A 201 -12.41 8.87 3.42
C LEU A 201 -12.32 10.40 3.35
N VAL A 202 -11.86 11.10 4.40
CA VAL A 202 -11.69 12.56 4.37
C VAL A 202 -10.22 12.93 4.18
N GLY A 203 -9.83 13.12 2.93
CA GLY A 203 -8.57 13.80 2.60
C GLY A 203 -8.71 15.32 2.60
N TYR A 204 -7.59 16.06 2.49
CA TYR A 204 -7.55 17.53 2.50
C TYR A 204 -8.61 18.19 1.61
N ARG A 205 -8.78 17.72 0.37
CA ARG A 205 -9.78 18.27 -0.57
C ARG A 205 -11.22 18.18 -0.04
N ARG A 206 -11.59 17.07 0.58
CA ARG A 206 -12.94 16.88 1.15
C ARG A 206 -13.09 17.69 2.44
N ALA A 207 -12.05 17.74 3.26
CA ALA A 207 -12.05 18.59 4.44
C ALA A 207 -12.24 20.07 4.08
N GLU A 208 -11.62 20.55 3.00
CA GLU A 208 -11.81 21.94 2.52
C GLU A 208 -13.22 22.21 2.00
N VAL A 209 -13.84 21.24 1.28
CA VAL A 209 -15.24 21.35 0.88
C VAL A 209 -16.16 21.45 2.11
N LEU A 210 -15.95 20.60 3.11
CA LEU A 210 -16.71 20.63 4.37
C LEU A 210 -16.49 21.94 5.13
N LYS A 211 -15.26 22.41 5.25
CA LYS A 211 -14.92 23.69 5.90
C LYS A 211 -15.59 24.88 5.24
N LYS A 212 -15.61 24.93 3.90
CA LYS A 212 -16.33 25.98 3.15
C LYS A 212 -17.84 25.94 3.38
N ALA A 213 -18.39 24.77 3.67
CA ALA A 213 -19.79 24.61 4.06
C ALA A 213 -20.07 24.95 5.55
N GLY A 214 -19.02 25.31 6.32
CA GLY A 214 -19.11 25.61 7.75
C GLY A 214 -18.87 24.42 8.68
N ILE A 215 -18.43 23.27 8.14
CA ILE A 215 -18.20 22.03 8.90
C ILE A 215 -16.69 21.88 9.14
N LYS A 216 -16.23 22.02 10.38
CA LYS A 216 -14.81 21.99 10.76
C LYS A 216 -14.43 20.78 11.59
N THR A 217 -15.40 20.15 12.24
CA THR A 217 -15.23 18.99 13.12
C THR A 217 -16.21 17.87 12.76
N ALA A 218 -16.02 16.68 13.33
CA ALA A 218 -17.02 15.62 13.20
C ALA A 218 -18.31 15.99 13.94
N ASP A 219 -18.25 16.73 15.03
CA ASP A 219 -19.45 17.25 15.72
C ASP A 219 -20.24 18.23 14.83
N ASP A 220 -19.55 19.12 14.11
CA ASP A 220 -20.21 20.02 13.17
C ASP A 220 -20.92 19.22 12.07
N LEU A 221 -20.29 18.14 11.57
CA LEU A 221 -20.88 17.28 10.55
C LEU A 221 -22.15 16.61 11.09
N LEU A 222 -22.09 16.08 12.32
CA LEU A 222 -23.20 15.37 12.96
C LEU A 222 -24.29 16.31 13.53
N SER A 223 -24.04 17.62 13.59
CA SER A 223 -25.04 18.62 13.97
C SER A 223 -26.15 18.80 12.93
N TYR A 224 -25.95 18.31 11.71
CA TYR A 224 -26.94 18.27 10.64
C TYR A 224 -27.49 16.85 10.45
N SER A 225 -28.73 16.76 9.98
CA SER A 225 -29.22 15.49 9.46
C SER A 225 -28.49 15.14 8.16
N LEU A 226 -28.28 13.84 7.91
CA LEU A 226 -27.66 13.38 6.66
C LEU A 226 -28.42 13.90 5.43
N GLN A 227 -29.75 13.94 5.50
CA GLN A 227 -30.59 14.39 4.39
C GLN A 227 -30.41 15.89 4.10
N ASP A 228 -30.26 16.72 5.14
CA ASP A 228 -29.98 18.15 4.98
C ASP A 228 -28.60 18.38 4.36
N LEU A 229 -27.60 17.59 4.77
CA LEU A 229 -26.26 17.67 4.19
C LEU A 229 -26.24 17.29 2.71
N ILE A 230 -26.93 16.21 2.33
CA ILE A 230 -27.03 15.76 0.93
C ILE A 230 -27.73 16.81 0.05
N ASN A 231 -28.77 17.46 0.59
CA ASN A 231 -29.54 18.48 -0.14
C ASN A 231 -28.92 19.89 -0.05
N SER A 232 -27.84 20.05 0.72
CA SER A 232 -27.24 21.35 1.00
C SER A 232 -26.57 21.94 -0.23
N GLN A 233 -27.04 23.11 -0.66
CA GLN A 233 -26.36 23.90 -1.69
C GLN A 233 -24.96 24.38 -1.24
N ARG A 234 -24.63 24.30 0.07
CA ARG A 234 -23.30 24.66 0.59
C ARG A 234 -22.24 23.61 0.26
N ILE A 235 -22.64 22.35 0.09
CA ILE A 235 -21.74 21.23 -0.29
C ILE A 235 -21.89 20.95 -1.78
N ASN A 236 -21.67 21.97 -2.61
CA ASN A 236 -21.80 21.86 -4.06
C ASN A 236 -20.46 21.52 -4.72
N SER A 237 -19.99 20.29 -4.54
CA SER A 237 -18.76 19.80 -5.17
C SER A 237 -18.85 18.29 -5.50
N PRO A 238 -19.78 17.87 -6.38
CA PRO A 238 -20.06 16.46 -6.64
C PRO A 238 -18.86 15.68 -7.21
N GLU A 239 -17.94 16.37 -7.90
CA GLU A 239 -16.66 15.82 -8.39
C GLU A 239 -15.68 15.45 -7.25
N ILE A 240 -15.82 16.04 -6.07
CA ILE A 240 -14.89 15.89 -4.93
C ILE A 240 -15.56 15.11 -3.79
N LEU A 241 -16.81 15.45 -3.48
CA LEU A 241 -17.62 14.92 -2.39
C LEU A 241 -19.04 14.66 -2.91
N PRO A 242 -19.25 13.58 -3.68
CA PRO A 242 -20.59 13.19 -4.11
C PRO A 242 -21.45 12.76 -2.91
N PRO A 243 -22.79 12.82 -2.99
CA PRO A 243 -23.70 12.44 -1.90
C PRO A 243 -23.41 11.06 -1.29
N SER A 244 -23.09 10.08 -2.14
CA SER A 244 -22.73 8.72 -1.73
C SER A 244 -21.47 8.65 -0.86
N GLN A 245 -20.49 9.53 -1.09
CA GLN A 245 -19.28 9.59 -0.25
C GLN A 245 -19.55 10.37 1.03
N LEU A 246 -20.41 11.39 0.98
CA LEU A 246 -20.82 12.16 2.15
C LEU A 246 -21.56 11.27 3.17
N GLU A 247 -22.45 10.40 2.69
CA GLU A 247 -23.13 9.37 3.50
C GLU A 247 -22.13 8.45 4.23
N LEU A 248 -21.14 7.91 3.52
CA LEU A 248 -20.11 7.08 4.14
C LEU A 248 -19.30 7.84 5.20
N ILE A 249 -18.89 9.08 4.89
CA ILE A 249 -18.14 9.94 5.82
C ILE A 249 -18.97 10.26 7.06
N TYR A 250 -20.28 10.48 6.90
CA TYR A 250 -21.20 10.76 8.00
C TYR A 250 -21.25 9.60 9.00
N HIS A 251 -21.46 8.36 8.52
CA HIS A 251 -21.47 7.19 9.40
C HIS A 251 -20.10 6.88 10.00
N TYR A 252 -19.01 7.16 9.28
CA TYR A 252 -17.67 7.10 9.86
C TYR A 252 -17.47 8.15 10.96
N ALA A 253 -18.01 9.36 10.82
CA ALA A 253 -17.99 10.37 11.86
C ALA A 253 -18.79 9.92 13.09
N GLU A 254 -19.97 9.32 12.89
CA GLU A 254 -20.74 8.76 13.99
C GLU A 254 -19.96 7.69 14.76
N ALA A 255 -19.35 6.73 14.04
CA ALA A 255 -18.55 5.68 14.67
C ALA A 255 -17.36 6.28 15.42
N PHE A 256 -16.61 7.17 14.77
CA PHE A 256 -15.45 7.84 15.34
C PHE A 256 -15.79 8.59 16.64
N LYS A 257 -16.91 9.32 16.67
CA LYS A 257 -17.35 10.07 17.85
C LYS A 257 -17.89 9.18 18.97
N LYS A 258 -18.56 8.08 18.62
CA LYS A 258 -19.06 7.11 19.61
C LYS A 258 -17.95 6.21 20.16
N GLY A 259 -16.82 6.06 19.44
CA GLY A 259 -15.74 5.14 19.79
C GLY A 259 -16.13 3.66 19.67
N VAL A 260 -17.27 3.36 19.05
CA VAL A 260 -17.81 2.01 18.84
C VAL A 260 -18.32 1.86 17.40
N PRO A 261 -18.45 0.63 16.88
CA PRO A 261 -18.91 0.43 15.51
C PRO A 261 -20.33 0.94 15.29
N VAL A 262 -20.57 1.60 14.17
CA VAL A 262 -21.92 1.88 13.68
C VAL A 262 -22.32 0.79 12.69
N ILE A 263 -23.52 0.23 12.89
CA ILE A 263 -24.04 -0.89 12.09
C ILE A 263 -25.31 -0.42 11.39
N ILE A 264 -25.28 -0.38 10.06
CA ILE A 264 -26.42 0.02 9.22
C ILE A 264 -27.32 -1.18 8.92
N ASP A 265 -26.73 -2.35 8.69
CA ASP A 265 -27.45 -3.59 8.41
C ASP A 265 -26.71 -4.78 9.03
N LYS A 266 -27.42 -5.56 9.86
CA LYS A 266 -26.88 -6.79 10.48
C LYS A 266 -26.89 -8.00 9.54
N ASN A 267 -27.56 -7.91 8.40
CA ASN A 267 -27.66 -9.00 7.44
C ASN A 267 -26.39 -9.09 6.59
N ILE A 268 -25.36 -9.76 7.11
CA ILE A 268 -24.10 -10.04 6.40
C ILE A 268 -23.95 -11.56 6.25
N PRO A 269 -24.48 -12.17 5.16
CA PRO A 269 -24.47 -13.63 4.98
C PRO A 269 -23.07 -14.25 5.05
N ALA A 270 -22.03 -13.51 4.65
CA ALA A 270 -20.65 -13.93 4.72
C ALA A 270 -20.21 -14.34 6.15
N LEU A 271 -20.73 -13.68 7.18
CA LEU A 271 -20.40 -13.95 8.57
C LEU A 271 -21.21 -15.11 9.19
N ARG A 272 -22.11 -15.74 8.42
CA ARG A 272 -22.91 -16.91 8.85
C ARG A 272 -22.39 -18.24 8.30
N ARG A 273 -21.26 -18.21 7.58
CA ARG A 273 -20.69 -19.41 6.96
C ARG A 273 -20.01 -20.26 8.04
N GLU A 274 -20.32 -21.55 8.03
CA GLU A 274 -19.78 -22.55 8.95
C GLU A 274 -18.70 -23.43 8.31
N ASP A 275 -18.69 -23.49 6.99
CA ASP A 275 -17.77 -24.23 6.12
C ASP A 275 -16.54 -23.38 5.78
N ILE A 276 -15.92 -22.79 6.80
CA ILE A 276 -14.84 -21.81 6.66
C ILE A 276 -13.47 -22.35 7.13
N VAL A 277 -12.43 -21.77 6.55
CA VAL A 277 -11.05 -21.81 7.05
C VAL A 277 -10.42 -20.43 6.94
N TYR A 278 -9.50 -20.10 7.84
CA TYR A 278 -8.66 -18.92 7.73
C TYR A 278 -7.41 -19.27 6.94
N PHE A 279 -7.00 -18.37 6.06
CA PHE A 279 -5.95 -18.63 5.07
C PHE A 279 -5.03 -17.44 4.93
N ASP A 280 -3.73 -17.73 4.91
CA ASP A 280 -2.67 -16.74 4.76
C ASP A 280 -1.42 -17.39 4.13
N LEU A 281 -0.71 -16.64 3.28
CA LEU A 281 0.49 -17.10 2.61
C LEU A 281 1.69 -16.20 2.91
N GLU A 282 2.86 -16.83 3.06
CA GLU A 282 4.13 -16.15 2.89
C GLU A 282 4.79 -16.63 1.60
N TYR A 283 5.11 -15.70 0.71
CA TYR A 283 5.57 -16.05 -0.63
C TYR A 283 6.70 -15.13 -1.10
N ASP A 284 7.53 -15.65 -2.02
CA ASP A 284 8.30 -14.77 -2.88
C ASP A 284 7.29 -14.14 -3.86
N PRO A 285 7.20 -12.83 -3.90
CA PRO A 285 6.23 -12.13 -4.74
C PRO A 285 6.78 -11.82 -6.16
N ALA A 286 8.06 -12.09 -6.40
CA ALA A 286 8.70 -11.94 -7.71
C ALA A 286 8.98 -13.27 -8.43
N LYS A 287 8.77 -14.39 -7.75
CA LYS A 287 8.69 -15.73 -8.33
C LYS A 287 7.41 -16.33 -7.78
N PRO A 288 6.56 -17.01 -8.55
CA PRO A 288 5.40 -17.69 -7.96
C PRO A 288 5.88 -18.86 -7.10
N PHE A 289 6.30 -18.58 -5.87
CA PHE A 289 6.86 -19.51 -4.91
C PHE A 289 6.35 -19.16 -3.52
N ILE A 290 5.62 -20.06 -2.91
CA ILE A 290 5.12 -19.95 -1.54
C ILE A 290 6.14 -20.63 -0.62
N PHE A 291 6.61 -19.91 0.40
CA PHE A 291 7.52 -20.46 1.41
C PHE A 291 6.82 -20.81 2.73
N ILE A 292 5.63 -20.25 2.99
CA ILE A 292 4.71 -20.75 4.01
C ILE A 292 3.29 -20.75 3.45
N LEU A 293 2.63 -21.91 3.52
CA LEU A 293 1.19 -22.02 3.31
C LEU A 293 0.55 -22.27 4.67
N GLY A 294 -0.29 -21.33 5.13
CA GLY A 294 -0.96 -21.40 6.42
C GLY A 294 -2.47 -21.58 6.28
N VAL A 295 -3.03 -22.54 7.01
CA VAL A 295 -4.48 -22.72 7.15
C VAL A 295 -4.82 -22.93 8.63
N MET A 296 -5.84 -22.23 9.10
CA MET A 296 -6.42 -22.45 10.43
C MET A 296 -7.90 -22.78 10.29
N ASP A 297 -8.34 -23.90 10.88
CA ASP A 297 -9.76 -24.22 10.90
C ASP A 297 -10.53 -23.35 11.90
N LYS A 298 -11.86 -23.43 11.89
CA LYS A 298 -12.71 -22.65 12.80
C LYS A 298 -12.50 -22.97 14.30
N ASN A 299 -11.93 -24.13 14.61
CA ASN A 299 -11.62 -24.53 15.98
C ASN A 299 -10.26 -23.99 16.44
N GLY A 300 -9.40 -23.59 15.50
CA GLY A 300 -8.04 -23.10 15.74
C GLY A 300 -6.96 -24.14 15.52
N ASN A 301 -7.30 -25.29 14.94
CA ASN A 301 -6.30 -26.26 14.53
C ASN A 301 -5.53 -25.66 13.36
N LEU A 302 -4.20 -25.66 13.49
CA LEU A 302 -3.29 -24.98 12.60
C LEU A 302 -2.54 -26.00 11.75
N THR A 303 -2.60 -25.82 10.44
CA THR A 303 -1.77 -26.55 9.47
C THR A 303 -0.87 -25.54 8.76
N GLN A 304 0.45 -25.71 8.88
CA GLN A 304 1.44 -24.87 8.21
C GLN A 304 2.44 -25.73 7.44
N TRP A 305 2.57 -25.46 6.15
CA TRP A 305 3.63 -26.05 5.33
C TRP A 305 4.78 -25.06 5.22
N PHE A 306 5.94 -25.42 5.78
CA PHE A 306 7.17 -24.67 5.57
C PHE A 306 7.90 -25.22 4.34
N ILE A 307 7.90 -24.45 3.26
CA ILE A 307 8.26 -24.89 1.92
C ILE A 307 9.65 -24.34 1.57
N GLU A 308 10.62 -25.24 1.45
CA GLU A 308 12.02 -24.88 1.22
C GLU A 308 12.42 -24.89 -0.27
N ASP A 309 11.65 -25.59 -1.09
CA ASP A 309 11.94 -25.84 -2.50
C ASP A 309 10.67 -26.16 -3.30
N GLU A 310 10.79 -26.17 -4.63
CA GLU A 310 9.65 -26.35 -5.54
C GLU A 310 9.01 -27.73 -5.48
N ASN A 311 9.76 -28.79 -5.13
CA ASN A 311 9.18 -30.12 -4.99
C ASN A 311 8.24 -30.16 -3.78
N ARG A 312 8.68 -29.59 -2.66
CA ARG A 312 7.85 -29.44 -1.46
C ARG A 312 6.67 -28.52 -1.69
N GLU A 313 6.83 -27.47 -2.51
CA GLU A 313 5.71 -26.59 -2.87
C GLU A 313 4.62 -27.38 -3.60
N LYS A 314 5.00 -28.19 -4.59
CA LYS A 314 4.06 -29.04 -5.31
C LYS A 314 3.32 -30.01 -4.39
N GLU A 315 4.04 -30.62 -3.45
CA GLU A 315 3.46 -31.54 -2.46
C GLU A 315 2.50 -30.82 -1.50
N ALA A 316 2.91 -29.66 -0.98
CA ALA A 316 2.08 -28.84 -0.09
C ALA A 316 0.79 -28.38 -0.78
N LEU A 317 0.87 -27.89 -2.02
CA LEU A 317 -0.31 -27.46 -2.79
C LEU A 317 -1.27 -28.62 -3.07
N LYS A 318 -0.75 -29.83 -3.36
CA LYS A 318 -1.58 -31.03 -3.53
C LYS A 318 -2.30 -31.42 -2.24
N GLN A 319 -1.60 -31.40 -1.10
CA GLN A 319 -2.18 -31.70 0.20
C GLN A 319 -3.25 -30.67 0.56
N PHE A 320 -2.91 -29.38 0.45
CA PHE A 320 -3.81 -28.25 0.65
C PHE A 320 -5.09 -28.37 -0.19
N ALA A 321 -4.96 -28.61 -1.50
CA ALA A 321 -6.08 -28.74 -2.41
C ALA A 321 -7.00 -29.93 -2.08
N ASN A 322 -6.46 -31.01 -1.52
CA ASN A 322 -7.22 -32.20 -1.19
C ASN A 322 -7.91 -32.08 0.18
N GLU A 323 -7.19 -31.57 1.18
CA GLU A 323 -7.64 -31.48 2.57
C GLU A 323 -8.67 -30.38 2.77
N PHE A 324 -8.47 -29.22 2.13
CA PHE A 324 -9.30 -28.03 2.30
C PHE A 324 -10.22 -27.74 1.10
N LYS A 325 -10.53 -28.77 0.29
CA LYS A 325 -11.46 -28.64 -0.83
C LYS A 325 -12.86 -28.24 -0.37
N ASP A 326 -13.59 -27.52 -1.24
CA ASP A 326 -15.00 -27.17 -1.04
C ASP A 326 -15.27 -26.30 0.22
N LEU A 327 -14.25 -25.67 0.79
CA LEU A 327 -14.36 -24.75 1.91
C LEU A 327 -14.29 -23.29 1.44
N VAL A 328 -14.72 -22.40 2.33
CA VAL A 328 -14.61 -20.95 2.16
C VAL A 328 -13.37 -20.45 2.86
N TYR A 329 -12.58 -19.67 2.16
CA TYR A 329 -11.36 -19.09 2.69
C TYR A 329 -11.64 -17.67 3.20
N ILE A 330 -11.51 -17.48 4.50
CA ILE A 330 -11.54 -16.16 5.13
C ILE A 330 -10.11 -15.60 5.10
N THR A 331 -9.96 -14.42 4.52
CA THR A 331 -8.67 -13.72 4.42
C THR A 331 -8.83 -12.24 4.79
N TYR A 332 -7.71 -11.55 5.01
CA TYR A 332 -7.67 -10.11 5.13
C TYR A 332 -6.91 -9.49 3.95
N ALA A 333 -7.60 -8.86 3.00
CA ALA A 333 -7.03 -8.33 1.75
C ALA A 333 -6.37 -9.39 0.82
N GLY A 334 -6.54 -10.68 1.12
CA GLY A 334 -5.93 -11.77 0.37
C GLY A 334 -6.47 -11.98 -1.04
N ARG A 335 -7.63 -11.38 -1.38
CA ARG A 335 -8.08 -11.30 -2.79
C ARG A 335 -7.05 -10.60 -3.66
N SER A 336 -6.39 -9.57 -3.12
CA SER A 336 -5.39 -8.79 -3.86
C SER A 336 -3.95 -9.25 -3.64
N ALA A 337 -3.68 -9.97 -2.54
CA ALA A 337 -2.34 -10.42 -2.15
C ALA A 337 -2.15 -11.92 -2.44
N ASP A 338 -2.78 -12.78 -1.66
CA ASP A 338 -2.53 -14.23 -1.65
C ASP A 338 -3.06 -14.97 -2.89
N LEU A 339 -4.33 -14.72 -3.26
CA LEU A 339 -5.02 -15.48 -4.30
C LEU A 339 -4.29 -15.41 -5.66
N PRO A 340 -3.80 -14.24 -6.14
CA PRO A 340 -2.99 -14.16 -7.34
C PRO A 340 -1.75 -15.06 -7.30
N THR A 341 -1.06 -15.12 -6.16
CA THR A 341 0.14 -15.96 -5.99
C THR A 341 -0.22 -17.43 -5.96
N LEU A 342 -1.27 -17.80 -5.21
CA LEU A 342 -1.76 -19.18 -5.14
C LEU A 342 -2.09 -19.72 -6.53
N ILE A 343 -2.88 -18.98 -7.32
CA ILE A 343 -3.24 -19.37 -8.70
C ILE A 343 -1.99 -19.55 -9.56
N LYS A 344 -1.03 -18.61 -9.49
CA LYS A 344 0.23 -18.73 -10.23
C LYS A 344 1.01 -19.99 -9.84
N CYS A 345 1.04 -20.36 -8.56
CA CYS A 345 1.74 -21.56 -8.08
C CYS A 345 1.04 -22.86 -8.52
N PHE A 346 -0.30 -22.93 -8.44
CA PHE A 346 -1.07 -24.08 -8.99
C PHE A 346 -0.77 -24.28 -10.48
N LYS A 347 -0.81 -23.18 -11.25
CA LYS A 347 -0.48 -23.20 -12.68
C LYS A 347 0.97 -23.61 -12.93
N LYS A 348 1.93 -23.08 -12.17
CA LYS A 348 3.36 -23.43 -12.28
C LYS A 348 3.59 -24.93 -12.14
N HIS A 349 2.87 -25.57 -11.21
CA HIS A 349 3.03 -26.99 -10.90
C HIS A 349 2.13 -27.93 -11.69
N GLU A 350 1.39 -27.39 -12.67
CA GLU A 350 0.42 -28.12 -13.48
C GLU A 350 -0.62 -28.86 -12.63
N LEU A 351 -1.03 -28.25 -11.52
CA LEU A 351 -2.05 -28.80 -10.64
C LEU A 351 -3.43 -28.31 -11.08
N PRO A 352 -4.47 -29.18 -11.03
CA PRO A 352 -5.83 -28.72 -11.24
C PRO A 352 -6.16 -27.70 -10.16
N GLU A 353 -6.66 -26.53 -10.57
CA GLU A 353 -7.18 -25.55 -9.62
C GLU A 353 -8.24 -26.25 -8.76
N ALA A 354 -8.08 -26.20 -7.44
CA ALA A 354 -9.13 -26.64 -6.54
C ALA A 354 -10.41 -25.86 -6.92
N ARG A 355 -11.57 -26.53 -6.92
CA ARG A 355 -12.87 -25.94 -7.25
C ARG A 355 -12.93 -24.50 -6.73
N ASN A 356 -13.12 -23.53 -7.64
CA ASN A 356 -13.08 -22.07 -7.42
C ASN A 356 -12.89 -21.68 -5.95
N PHE A 357 -11.67 -21.29 -5.56
CA PHE A 357 -11.37 -20.79 -4.21
C PHE A 357 -12.37 -19.69 -3.82
N TYR A 358 -13.37 -20.05 -3.03
CA TYR A 358 -14.40 -19.10 -2.63
C TYR A 358 -13.86 -18.31 -1.45
N ILE A 359 -13.51 -17.06 -1.70
CA ILE A 359 -12.92 -16.17 -0.70
C ILE A 359 -13.96 -15.20 -0.18
N ILE A 360 -14.04 -15.08 1.14
CA ILE A 360 -14.61 -13.92 1.83
C ILE A 360 -13.42 -13.10 2.32
N ASP A 361 -13.24 -11.94 1.74
CA ASP A 361 -12.17 -11.03 2.11
C ASP A 361 -12.70 -10.00 3.12
N LEU A 362 -12.26 -10.12 4.37
CA LEU A 362 -12.75 -9.29 5.47
C LEU A 362 -12.58 -7.79 5.18
N PHE A 363 -11.48 -7.41 4.52
CA PHE A 363 -11.23 -6.01 4.19
C PHE A 363 -12.15 -5.54 3.08
N TYR A 364 -12.15 -6.21 1.93
CA TYR A 364 -12.89 -5.73 0.76
C TYR A 364 -14.39 -6.02 0.77
N ASP A 365 -14.86 -7.03 1.50
CA ASP A 365 -16.26 -7.44 1.47
C ASP A 365 -17.06 -6.95 2.66
N ILE A 366 -16.41 -6.60 3.78
CA ILE A 366 -17.09 -6.29 5.04
C ILE A 366 -16.63 -4.97 5.63
N ILE A 367 -15.33 -4.81 5.89
CA ILE A 367 -14.79 -3.66 6.62
C ILE A 367 -14.73 -2.41 5.73
N GLU A 368 -14.36 -2.55 4.46
CA GLU A 368 -14.11 -1.44 3.54
C GLU A 368 -14.50 -1.76 2.08
N PRO A 369 -15.73 -2.22 1.79
CA PRO A 369 -16.20 -2.38 0.41
C PRO A 369 -16.29 -1.07 -0.37
N ARG A 370 -16.31 0.09 0.31
CA ARG A 370 -16.30 1.45 -0.28
C ARG A 370 -17.47 1.76 -1.23
N ARG A 371 -18.51 0.93 -1.19
CA ARG A 371 -19.75 1.13 -1.94
C ARG A 371 -20.86 1.35 -0.92
N PRO A 372 -21.64 2.45 -0.99
CA PRO A 372 -22.64 2.78 0.02
C PRO A 372 -23.61 1.63 0.32
N ARG A 373 -24.05 0.91 -0.71
CA ARG A 373 -24.99 -0.22 -0.56
C ARG A 373 -24.37 -1.48 0.07
N GLU A 374 -23.06 -1.60 0.07
CA GLU A 374 -22.33 -2.76 0.60
C GLU A 374 -21.68 -2.46 1.96
N GLN A 375 -21.40 -1.19 2.27
CA GLN A 375 -20.82 -0.76 3.54
C GLN A 375 -21.86 -0.84 4.66
N LYS A 376 -21.82 -1.92 5.44
CA LYS A 376 -22.79 -2.20 6.50
C LYS A 376 -22.28 -1.89 7.90
N ILE A 377 -20.96 -1.88 8.07
CA ILE A 377 -20.29 -1.66 9.35
C ILE A 377 -19.29 -0.52 9.18
N PHE A 378 -19.25 0.39 10.15
CA PHE A 378 -18.31 1.51 10.18
C PHE A 378 -17.51 1.41 11.47
N LEU A 379 -16.25 1.00 11.35
CA LEU A 379 -15.31 0.95 12.48
C LEU A 379 -14.76 2.35 12.79
N PRO A 380 -14.54 2.71 14.06
CA PRO A 380 -14.02 4.01 14.47
C PRO A 380 -12.49 4.14 14.25
N LEU A 381 -12.00 3.64 13.12
CA LEU A 381 -10.58 3.53 12.81
C LEU A 381 -10.23 4.29 11.53
N LYS A 382 -9.24 5.17 11.63
CA LYS A 382 -8.66 5.88 10.48
C LYS A 382 -7.86 4.95 9.57
N ILE A 383 -6.99 4.14 10.18
CA ILE A 383 -6.19 3.13 9.50
C ILE A 383 -6.83 1.77 9.76
N ARG A 384 -7.00 0.97 8.71
CA ARG A 384 -7.68 -0.33 8.76
C ARG A 384 -6.80 -1.41 8.15
N THR A 385 -5.54 -1.48 8.59
CA THR A 385 -4.73 -2.68 8.36
C THR A 385 -5.25 -3.82 9.24
N GLU A 386 -4.88 -5.06 8.94
CA GLU A 386 -5.30 -6.20 9.75
C GLU A 386 -4.94 -6.01 11.24
N LYS A 387 -3.70 -5.59 11.52
CA LYS A 387 -3.20 -5.33 12.88
C LYS A 387 -4.01 -4.27 13.63
N GLU A 388 -4.34 -3.16 12.97
CA GLU A 388 -5.13 -2.07 13.59
C GLU A 388 -6.56 -2.53 13.89
N VAL A 389 -7.20 -3.24 12.97
CA VAL A 389 -8.56 -3.76 13.17
C VAL A 389 -8.57 -4.83 14.25
N ALA A 390 -7.65 -5.79 14.21
CA ALA A 390 -7.53 -6.82 15.23
C ALA A 390 -7.30 -6.21 16.63
N GLY A 391 -6.35 -5.28 16.75
CA GLY A 391 -6.03 -4.61 18.00
C GLY A 391 -7.21 -3.82 18.58
N TYR A 392 -7.93 -3.08 17.74
CA TYR A 392 -9.18 -2.41 18.14
C TYR A 392 -10.24 -3.39 18.66
N LEU A 393 -10.33 -4.57 18.05
CA LEU A 393 -11.24 -5.63 18.47
C LEU A 393 -10.70 -6.44 19.66
N GLY A 394 -9.61 -6.00 20.30
CA GLY A 394 -9.06 -6.59 21.51
C GLY A 394 -8.13 -7.78 21.27
N PHE A 395 -7.60 -7.95 20.06
CA PHE A 395 -6.56 -8.96 19.80
C PHE A 395 -5.25 -8.57 20.48
N VAL A 396 -4.60 -9.55 21.11
CA VAL A 396 -3.28 -9.39 21.72
C VAL A 396 -2.32 -10.32 20.99
N GLU A 397 -1.33 -9.72 20.31
CA GLU A 397 -0.29 -10.44 19.57
C GLU A 397 0.68 -11.16 20.52
N ASP A 398 1.16 -12.33 20.11
CA ASP A 398 2.23 -13.03 20.81
C ASP A 398 3.51 -12.16 20.87
N PRO A 399 4.01 -11.78 22.06
CA PRO A 399 5.19 -10.92 22.19
C PRO A 399 6.48 -11.56 21.67
N GLU A 400 6.49 -12.87 21.42
CA GLU A 400 7.62 -13.56 20.80
C GLU A 400 7.80 -13.24 19.31
N VAL A 401 6.77 -12.72 18.64
CA VAL A 401 6.84 -12.37 17.20
C VAL A 401 7.79 -11.20 17.02
N LYS A 402 8.81 -11.36 16.15
CA LYS A 402 9.76 -10.29 15.83
C LYS A 402 9.64 -9.77 14.40
N ILE A 403 9.07 -10.56 13.51
CA ILE A 403 8.83 -10.18 12.11
C ILE A 403 7.66 -9.21 12.05
N ARG A 404 7.84 -8.08 11.35
CA ARG A 404 6.86 -6.98 11.38
C ARG A 404 5.92 -6.95 10.18
N ASN A 405 6.36 -7.47 9.04
CA ASN A 405 5.65 -7.44 7.75
C ASN A 405 6.18 -8.53 6.80
N GLY A 406 5.47 -8.79 5.70
CA GLY A 406 5.83 -9.81 4.71
C GLY A 406 7.18 -9.59 4.01
N MET A 407 7.65 -8.35 3.85
CA MET A 407 8.99 -8.09 3.30
C MET A 407 10.09 -8.53 4.27
N GLU A 408 9.92 -8.29 5.56
CA GLU A 408 10.83 -8.84 6.56
C GLU A 408 10.77 -10.37 6.57
N ALA A 409 9.58 -10.98 6.47
CA ALA A 409 9.44 -12.43 6.35
C ALA A 409 10.24 -12.99 5.16
N LEU A 410 10.11 -12.39 3.98
CA LEU A 410 10.88 -12.76 2.79
C LEU A 410 12.41 -12.65 3.02
N LEU A 411 12.88 -11.57 3.65
CA LEU A 411 14.29 -11.40 3.99
C LEU A 411 14.78 -12.48 4.98
N ARG A 412 13.99 -12.81 6.00
CA ARG A 412 14.30 -13.86 6.97
C ARG A 412 14.30 -15.25 6.34
N PHE A 413 13.40 -15.51 5.39
CA PHE A 413 13.42 -16.75 4.62
C PHE A 413 14.67 -16.86 3.74
N GLY A 414 15.07 -15.77 3.08
CA GLY A 414 16.34 -15.72 2.35
C GLY A 414 17.57 -15.96 3.24
N GLU A 415 17.55 -15.46 4.48
CA GLU A 415 18.57 -15.75 5.50
C GLU A 415 18.56 -17.22 5.92
N TYR A 416 17.37 -17.79 6.13
CA TYR A 416 17.17 -19.19 6.50
C TYR A 416 17.75 -20.16 5.46
N LEU A 417 17.59 -19.86 4.17
CA LEU A 417 18.14 -20.68 3.09
C LEU A 417 19.68 -20.64 3.02
N LYS A 418 20.29 -19.51 3.40
CA LYS A 418 21.75 -19.30 3.30
C LYS A 418 22.53 -19.75 4.53
N THR A 419 21.92 -19.68 5.71
CA THR A 419 22.63 -19.99 6.96
C THR A 419 22.89 -21.49 7.11
N THR A 420 24.12 -21.82 7.53
CA THR A 420 24.53 -23.19 7.89
C THR A 420 24.52 -23.43 9.39
N ASP A 421 24.34 -22.38 10.22
CA ASP A 421 24.22 -22.50 11.68
C ASP A 421 22.85 -23.09 12.06
N PRO A 422 22.80 -24.31 12.66
CA PRO A 422 21.55 -24.95 13.04
C PRO A 422 20.72 -24.16 14.05
N VAL A 423 21.35 -23.43 14.97
CA VAL A 423 20.64 -22.65 16.00
C VAL A 423 19.93 -21.48 15.33
N ARG A 424 20.65 -20.72 14.49
CA ARG A 424 20.08 -19.62 13.71
C ARG A 424 18.99 -20.11 12.75
N LYS A 425 19.21 -21.24 12.08
CA LYS A 425 18.26 -21.83 11.14
C LYS A 425 16.94 -22.18 11.82
N ASN A 426 17.00 -22.85 12.97
CA ASN A 426 15.82 -23.17 13.77
C ASN A 426 15.10 -21.93 14.29
N TYR A 427 15.85 -20.91 14.74
CA TYR A 427 15.28 -19.64 15.18
C TYR A 427 14.49 -18.95 14.05
N LEU A 428 15.08 -18.83 12.86
CA LEU A 428 14.43 -18.19 11.71
C LEU A 428 13.15 -18.93 11.30
N LYS A 429 13.20 -20.26 11.23
CA LYS A 429 12.01 -21.09 10.93
C LYS A 429 10.91 -20.89 11.97
N LYS A 430 11.26 -20.90 13.27
CA LYS A 430 10.29 -20.64 14.35
C LYS A 430 9.64 -19.27 14.19
N GLN A 431 10.42 -18.23 13.92
CA GLN A 431 9.91 -16.86 13.76
C GLN A 431 9.01 -16.70 12.53
N LEU A 432 9.37 -17.32 11.41
CA LEU A 432 8.57 -17.33 10.18
C LEU A 432 7.22 -18.02 10.38
N LEU A 433 7.22 -19.21 10.97
CA LEU A 433 5.97 -19.94 11.28
C LEU A 433 5.12 -19.19 12.31
N LEU A 434 5.76 -18.58 13.31
CA LEU A 434 5.08 -17.77 14.32
C LEU A 434 4.40 -16.54 13.70
N TYR A 435 5.07 -15.85 12.77
CA TYR A 435 4.51 -14.69 12.07
C TYR A 435 3.21 -15.05 11.32
N ASN A 436 3.27 -16.01 10.39
CA ASN A 436 2.10 -16.49 9.65
C ASN A 436 0.99 -17.03 10.57
N ARG A 437 1.34 -17.68 11.69
CA ARG A 437 0.35 -18.11 12.68
C ARG A 437 -0.40 -16.92 13.28
N GLU A 438 0.29 -15.82 13.59
CA GLU A 438 -0.37 -14.65 14.16
C GLU A 438 -1.24 -13.90 13.13
N ASP A 439 -0.87 -13.89 11.84
CA ASP A 439 -1.75 -13.39 10.77
C ASP A 439 -3.06 -14.21 10.71
N LEU A 440 -2.96 -15.56 10.70
CA LEU A 440 -4.14 -16.42 10.77
C LEU A 440 -5.00 -16.17 12.03
N ARG A 441 -4.36 -16.00 13.20
CA ARG A 441 -5.07 -15.69 14.45
C ARG A 441 -5.74 -14.32 14.42
N ARG A 442 -5.12 -13.31 13.81
CA ARG A 442 -5.71 -11.98 13.62
C ARG A 442 -6.94 -12.06 12.73
N THR A 443 -6.81 -12.64 11.55
CA THR A 443 -7.93 -12.82 10.61
C THR A 443 -9.09 -13.57 11.29
N ARG A 444 -8.80 -14.65 12.03
CA ARG A 444 -9.81 -15.37 12.84
C ARG A 444 -10.49 -14.46 13.86
N HIS A 445 -9.71 -13.77 14.67
CA HIS A 445 -10.22 -12.92 15.73
C HIS A 445 -11.11 -11.81 15.18
N ILE A 446 -10.74 -11.20 14.05
CA ILE A 446 -11.56 -10.18 13.38
C ILE A 446 -12.90 -10.79 12.95
N PHE A 447 -12.89 -11.95 12.28
CA PHE A 447 -14.13 -12.61 11.83
C PHE A 447 -15.07 -12.90 13.01
N GLU A 448 -14.57 -13.53 14.07
CA GLU A 448 -15.37 -13.88 15.25
C GLU A 448 -15.86 -12.64 16.01
N ALA A 449 -15.04 -11.60 16.11
CA ALA A 449 -15.45 -10.34 16.73
C ALA A 449 -16.56 -9.65 15.92
N LEU A 450 -16.51 -9.70 14.59
CA LEU A 450 -17.58 -9.17 13.73
C LEU A 450 -18.87 -10.00 13.87
N GLN A 451 -18.79 -11.32 14.01
CA GLN A 451 -19.97 -12.16 14.32
C GLN A 451 -20.64 -11.73 15.63
N LYS A 452 -19.85 -11.55 16.69
CA LYS A 452 -20.33 -11.08 18.00
C LYS A 452 -20.98 -9.70 17.94
N ILE A 453 -20.38 -8.75 17.23
CA ILE A 453 -20.92 -7.39 17.05
C ILE A 453 -22.32 -7.41 16.40
N LEU A 454 -22.57 -8.38 15.52
CA LEU A 454 -23.83 -8.48 14.77
C LEU A 454 -24.86 -9.40 15.43
N ASN A 455 -24.55 -10.02 16.57
CA ASN A 455 -25.32 -11.11 17.18
C ASN A 455 -25.60 -12.26 16.19
N VAL A 456 -24.58 -12.62 15.43
CA VAL A 456 -24.60 -13.80 14.57
C VAL A 456 -23.94 -14.90 15.38
N GLU A 457 -24.74 -15.65 16.14
CA GLU A 457 -24.32 -16.90 16.79
C GLU A 457 -24.62 -18.10 15.90
#